data_AF-A0A395M7T5-F1
#
_entry.id   AF-A0A395M7T5-F1
#
_cell.length_a   1.000
_cell.length_b   1.000
_cell.length_c   1.000
_cell.angle_alpha   90.00
_cell.angle_beta   90.00
_cell.angle_gamma   90.00
#
_symmetry.space_group_name_H-M   'P 1'
#
loop_
_entity.id
_entity.type
_entity.pdbx_description
1 polymer ?
#
loop_
_entity_poly.entity_id
_entity_poly.type
_entity_poly.pdbx_seq_one_letter_code
_entity_poly.pdbx_strand_id
1 'polypeptide(L)'
;MDITVTFNELLKERNAPETRKRVTLDAIDGFLKEAYRINSHITSLHRELQDVRQAYLSTAQPRKTNTRAAKSQTRVLSDRDREEVDANAKQMIRELNAGIRALDEAEQLRRETETAMIRKKYVGGLGALGSWASGGMVSSKTQEHEEAEAKARDVGIHRDSILWFLRQRLESCCRTQQDMMEARLTREMEKSRSMLSRAGIAGDFAEFPPSARRVSQTAPSEKIPMSDDGQLPSQDLTEEQIQMFEEGNQDMMKHFESSLDKVRTAEKSLLEISELQSLLVNNLATQSAHIEQLVSDSFSTTENIGGGNKELKKATQRASPAKYTFFAAGGLCAFLVVWDLIF
;
A
#
# COMPACT_ATOMS: atom_id res chain seq x y z
N MET A 1 -20.93 18.56 -20.63
CA MET A 1 -20.49 18.94 -21.99
C MET A 1 -19.07 19.45 -21.90
N ASP A 2 -18.17 19.00 -22.79
CA ASP A 2 -16.78 19.45 -22.82
C ASP A 2 -16.69 20.78 -23.60
N ILE A 3 -16.62 21.90 -22.88
CA ILE A 3 -16.58 23.27 -23.43
C ILE A 3 -15.15 23.75 -23.74
N THR A 4 -14.15 22.87 -23.58
CA THR A 4 -12.72 23.21 -23.66
C THR A 4 -12.35 23.72 -25.06
N VAL A 5 -12.97 23.17 -26.11
CA VAL A 5 -12.70 23.55 -27.50
C VAL A 5 -13.17 24.98 -27.78
N THR A 6 -14.43 25.27 -27.48
CA THR A 6 -15.02 26.62 -27.61
C THR A 6 -14.28 27.66 -26.77
N PHE A 7 -13.81 27.29 -25.58
CA PHE A 7 -13.04 28.21 -24.74
C PHE A 7 -11.63 28.47 -25.29
N ASN A 8 -10.98 27.46 -25.89
CA ASN A 8 -9.68 27.63 -26.54
C ASN A 8 -9.76 28.48 -27.82
N GLU A 9 -10.86 28.41 -28.55
CA GLU A 9 -11.13 29.29 -29.69
C GLU A 9 -11.23 30.75 -29.24
N LEU A 10 -11.98 31.02 -28.17
CA LEU A 10 -12.07 32.37 -27.57
C LEU A 10 -10.73 32.87 -27.02
N LEU A 11 -9.90 31.98 -26.47
CA LEU A 11 -8.55 32.34 -26.02
C LEU A 11 -7.64 32.70 -27.20
N LYS A 12 -7.70 31.95 -28.30
CA LYS A 12 -6.97 32.28 -29.53
C LYS A 12 -7.36 33.63 -30.10
N GLU A 13 -8.65 33.97 -30.13
CA GLU A 13 -9.14 35.28 -30.54
C GLU A 13 -8.59 36.43 -29.68
N ARG A 14 -8.28 36.13 -28.40
CA ARG A 14 -7.73 37.08 -27.43
C ARG A 14 -6.20 37.07 -27.36
N ASN A 15 -5.50 36.37 -28.25
CA ASN A 15 -4.05 36.12 -28.20
C ASN A 15 -3.59 35.51 -26.85
N ALA A 16 -4.45 34.73 -26.22
CA ALA A 16 -4.16 34.03 -24.98
C ALA A 16 -3.81 32.55 -25.27
N PRO A 17 -2.91 31.93 -24.47
CA PRO A 17 -2.52 30.54 -24.67
C PRO A 17 -3.70 29.59 -24.41
N GLU A 18 -3.73 28.47 -25.14
CA GLU A 18 -4.74 27.40 -24.95
C GLU A 18 -4.72 26.87 -23.50
N THR A 19 -5.90 26.48 -22.99
CA THR A 19 -6.07 25.98 -21.61
C THR A 19 -5.37 24.67 -21.31
N ARG A 20 -5.26 23.78 -22.30
CA ARG A 20 -4.63 22.47 -22.12
C ARG A 20 -3.26 22.43 -22.77
N LYS A 21 -2.23 22.60 -21.96
CA LYS A 21 -0.90 22.07 -22.31
C LYS A 21 -1.00 20.55 -22.28
N ARG A 22 -0.73 19.85 -23.40
CA ARG A 22 -0.54 18.39 -23.38
C ARG A 22 0.63 18.12 -22.44
N VAL A 23 0.35 17.56 -21.26
CA VAL A 23 1.38 17.13 -20.32
C VAL A 23 2.01 15.87 -20.89
N THR A 24 3.15 16.04 -21.55
CA THR A 24 3.97 14.93 -22.07
C THR A 24 4.87 14.40 -20.96
N LEU A 25 4.99 13.07 -20.82
CA LEU A 25 5.84 12.43 -19.81
C LEU A 25 7.30 12.93 -19.83
N ASP A 26 7.81 13.37 -20.98
CA ASP A 26 9.17 13.95 -21.08
C ASP A 26 9.32 15.28 -20.33
N ALA A 27 8.25 16.06 -20.22
CA ALA A 27 8.21 17.35 -19.52
C ALA A 27 7.97 17.20 -18.01
N ILE A 28 7.86 15.97 -17.52
CA ILE A 28 7.57 15.66 -16.12
C ILE A 28 8.88 15.50 -15.32
N ASP A 29 8.87 15.96 -14.07
CA ASP A 29 9.99 15.87 -13.15
C ASP A 29 10.44 14.42 -12.87
N GLY A 30 11.71 14.23 -12.52
CA GLY A 30 12.31 12.91 -12.24
C GLY A 30 11.56 12.13 -11.17
N PHE A 31 11.09 12.80 -10.11
CA PHE A 31 10.27 12.18 -9.06
C PHE A 31 9.02 11.51 -9.63
N LEU A 32 8.29 12.24 -10.49
CA LEU A 32 7.03 11.77 -11.05
C LEU A 32 7.27 10.64 -12.08
N LYS A 33 8.36 10.70 -12.86
CA LYS A 33 8.75 9.61 -13.76
C LYS A 33 8.98 8.31 -12.99
N GLU A 34 9.73 8.36 -11.89
CA GLU A 34 9.94 7.18 -11.04
C GLU A 34 8.64 6.71 -10.36
N ALA A 35 7.79 7.63 -9.88
CA ALA A 35 6.49 7.28 -9.32
C ALA A 35 5.59 6.54 -10.34
N TYR A 36 5.55 7.00 -11.59
CA TYR A 36 4.82 6.31 -12.67
C TYR A 36 5.40 4.94 -12.98
N ARG A 37 6.73 4.82 -13.00
CA ARG A 37 7.42 3.54 -13.19
C ARG A 37 7.05 2.54 -12.10
N ILE A 38 7.17 2.93 -10.82
CA ILE A 38 6.77 2.11 -9.67
C ILE A 38 5.29 1.71 -9.79
N ASN A 39 4.39 2.66 -10.08
CA ASN A 39 2.96 2.35 -10.24
C ASN A 39 2.69 1.35 -11.36
N SER A 40 3.40 1.45 -12.49
CA SER A 40 3.27 0.52 -13.60
C SER A 40 3.68 -0.90 -13.22
N HIS A 41 4.76 -1.04 -12.43
CA HIS A 41 5.22 -2.32 -11.92
C HIS A 41 4.26 -2.90 -10.87
N ILE A 42 3.75 -2.09 -9.92
CA ILE A 42 2.71 -2.53 -8.97
C ILE A 42 1.46 -3.04 -9.72
N THR A 43 1.02 -2.29 -10.73
CA THR A 43 -0.17 -2.65 -11.51
C THR A 43 0.04 -3.94 -12.30
N SER A 44 1.23 -4.13 -12.87
CA SER A 44 1.58 -5.34 -13.63
C SER A 44 1.62 -6.55 -12.71
N LEU A 45 2.33 -6.47 -11.58
CA LEU A 45 2.38 -7.52 -10.56
C LEU A 45 0.98 -7.87 -10.05
N HIS A 46 0.15 -6.89 -9.75
CA HIS A 46 -1.20 -7.14 -9.24
C HIS A 46 -2.07 -7.88 -10.27
N ARG A 47 -1.95 -7.54 -11.56
CA ARG A 47 -2.64 -8.26 -12.65
C ARG A 47 -2.12 -9.69 -12.79
N GLU A 48 -0.81 -9.88 -12.78
CA GLU A 48 -0.19 -11.21 -12.85
C GLU A 48 -0.66 -12.11 -11.70
N LEU A 49 -0.70 -11.59 -10.46
CA LEU A 49 -1.23 -12.33 -9.32
C LEU A 49 -2.71 -12.68 -9.48
N GLN A 50 -3.54 -11.77 -10.00
CA GLN A 50 -4.95 -12.04 -10.25
C GLN A 50 -5.15 -13.12 -11.33
N ASP A 51 -4.39 -13.05 -12.41
CA ASP A 51 -4.46 -14.00 -13.53
C ASP A 51 -4.01 -15.40 -13.09
N VAL A 52 -2.94 -15.46 -12.29
CA VAL A 52 -2.37 -16.72 -11.79
C VAL A 52 -3.21 -17.30 -10.64
N ARG A 53 -4.00 -16.50 -9.92
CA ARG A 53 -4.76 -16.93 -8.72
C ARG A 53 -5.58 -18.21 -8.94
N GLN A 54 -6.33 -18.30 -10.03
CA GLN A 54 -7.16 -19.48 -10.29
C GLN A 54 -6.32 -20.74 -10.53
N ALA A 55 -5.26 -20.63 -11.33
CA ALA A 55 -4.34 -21.72 -11.62
C ALA A 55 -3.56 -22.15 -10.36
N TYR A 56 -3.15 -21.18 -9.55
CA TYR A 56 -2.39 -21.37 -8.31
C TYR A 56 -3.21 -22.13 -7.28
N LEU A 57 -4.47 -21.71 -7.08
CA LEU A 57 -5.40 -22.30 -6.13
C LEU A 57 -6.05 -23.61 -6.63
N SER A 58 -5.87 -23.99 -7.89
CA SER A 58 -6.43 -25.24 -8.41
C SER A 58 -5.66 -26.45 -7.87
N THR A 59 -6.35 -27.37 -7.19
CA THR A 59 -5.81 -28.67 -6.73
C THR A 59 -5.99 -29.78 -7.76
N ALA A 60 -6.55 -29.47 -8.94
CA ALA A 60 -6.80 -30.47 -9.97
C ALA A 60 -5.48 -31.06 -10.47
N GLN A 61 -5.34 -32.38 -10.41
CA GLN A 61 -4.21 -33.04 -11.07
C GLN A 61 -4.26 -32.77 -12.58
N PRO A 62 -3.12 -32.50 -13.25
CA PRO A 62 -3.10 -32.30 -14.69
C PRO A 62 -3.57 -33.60 -15.36
N ARG A 63 -4.82 -33.63 -15.81
CA ARG A 63 -5.31 -34.76 -16.59
C ARG A 63 -4.54 -34.77 -17.91
N LYS A 64 -3.77 -35.82 -18.14
CA LYS A 64 -3.16 -36.11 -19.46
C LYS A 64 -4.26 -36.47 -20.46
N THR A 65 -5.05 -35.49 -20.89
CA THR A 65 -6.02 -35.69 -21.98
C THR A 65 -5.31 -35.47 -23.31
N ASN A 66 -5.02 -36.56 -23.99
CA ASN A 66 -4.47 -36.59 -25.34
C ASN A 66 -5.59 -36.29 -26.36
N THR A 67 -6.18 -35.08 -26.32
CA THR A 67 -7.23 -34.69 -27.26
C THR A 67 -7.01 -33.27 -27.77
N ARG A 68 -7.04 -33.16 -29.10
CA ARG A 68 -6.53 -32.08 -29.96
C ARG A 68 -7.43 -30.84 -30.00
N ALA A 69 -8.08 -30.48 -28.89
CA ALA A 69 -9.04 -29.38 -28.84
C ALA A 69 -9.12 -28.76 -27.44
N ALA A 70 -8.26 -27.80 -27.12
CA ALA A 70 -8.51 -26.87 -26.02
C ALA A 70 -7.62 -25.62 -26.13
N LYS A 71 -8.19 -24.52 -26.64
CA LYS A 71 -7.55 -23.19 -26.61
C LYS A 71 -7.74 -22.45 -25.27
N SER A 72 -8.32 -23.09 -24.26
CA SER A 72 -8.63 -22.49 -22.95
C SER A 72 -8.50 -23.49 -21.80
N GLN A 73 -7.52 -24.40 -21.86
CA GLN A 73 -7.22 -25.26 -20.72
C GLN A 73 -6.56 -24.41 -19.63
N THR A 74 -7.28 -24.23 -18.52
CA THR A 74 -6.77 -23.69 -17.25
C THR A 74 -5.46 -24.39 -16.94
N ARG A 75 -4.35 -23.66 -17.12
CA ARG A 75 -3.00 -24.20 -16.98
C ARG A 75 -2.83 -24.59 -15.51
N VAL A 76 -2.89 -25.88 -15.20
CA VAL A 76 -2.63 -26.37 -13.85
C VAL A 76 -1.15 -26.11 -13.55
N LEU A 77 -0.86 -25.33 -12.51
CA LEU A 77 0.51 -25.08 -12.06
C LEU A 77 1.02 -26.27 -11.25
N SER A 78 2.28 -26.64 -11.47
CA SER A 78 2.95 -27.61 -10.59
C SER A 78 3.29 -26.96 -9.24
N ASP A 79 3.59 -27.77 -8.22
CA ASP A 79 4.01 -27.23 -6.91
C ASP A 79 5.24 -26.34 -7.02
N ARG A 80 6.16 -26.67 -7.93
CA ARG A 80 7.37 -25.89 -8.21
C ARG A 80 7.02 -24.55 -8.87
N ASP A 81 6.10 -24.56 -9.84
CA ASP A 81 5.69 -23.31 -10.51
C ASP A 81 4.97 -22.37 -9.51
N ARG A 82 4.19 -22.93 -8.57
CA ARG A 82 3.57 -22.14 -7.50
C ARG A 82 4.61 -21.50 -6.58
N GLU A 83 5.64 -22.24 -6.19
CA GLU A 83 6.73 -21.72 -5.36
C GLU A 83 7.56 -20.64 -6.10
N GLU A 84 7.76 -20.80 -7.40
CA GLU A 84 8.40 -19.77 -8.24
C GLU A 84 7.56 -18.49 -8.31
N VAL A 85 6.24 -18.61 -8.45
CA VAL A 85 5.30 -17.46 -8.39
C VAL A 85 5.41 -16.75 -7.04
N ASP A 86 5.42 -17.51 -5.93
CA ASP A 86 5.51 -16.93 -4.58
C ASP A 86 6.86 -16.22 -4.37
N ALA A 87 7.96 -16.83 -4.82
CA ALA A 87 9.30 -16.26 -4.72
C ALA A 87 9.44 -14.98 -5.56
N ASN A 88 8.98 -15.00 -6.81
CA ASN A 88 9.01 -13.84 -7.70
C ASN A 88 8.14 -12.69 -7.17
N ALA A 89 6.90 -12.97 -6.78
CA ALA A 89 6.01 -11.96 -6.21
C ALA A 89 6.61 -11.32 -4.96
N LYS A 90 7.23 -12.13 -4.08
CA LYS A 90 7.92 -11.63 -2.89
C LYS A 90 9.10 -10.72 -3.25
N GLN A 91 9.92 -11.13 -4.21
CA GLN A 91 11.05 -10.33 -4.69
C GLN A 91 10.56 -8.98 -5.23
N MET A 92 9.56 -8.99 -6.13
CA MET A 92 8.98 -7.77 -6.70
C MET A 92 8.41 -6.85 -5.61
N ILE A 93 7.69 -7.39 -4.61
CA ILE A 93 7.15 -6.58 -3.50
C ILE A 93 8.27 -5.90 -2.71
N ARG A 94 9.38 -6.60 -2.43
CA ARG A 94 10.53 -6.01 -1.73
C ARG A 94 11.20 -4.93 -2.56
N GLU A 95 11.41 -5.18 -3.84
CA GLU A 95 11.99 -4.20 -4.77
C GLU A 95 11.11 -2.96 -4.89
N LEU A 96 9.79 -3.13 -4.99
CA LEU A 96 8.82 -2.03 -5.02
C LEU A 96 8.81 -1.25 -3.71
N ASN A 97 8.85 -1.92 -2.57
CA ASN A 97 8.93 -1.27 -1.26
C ASN A 97 10.23 -0.47 -1.12
N ALA A 98 11.37 -1.05 -1.52
CA ALA A 98 12.65 -0.35 -1.55
C ALA A 98 12.62 0.87 -2.48
N GLY A 99 12.02 0.75 -3.66
CA GLY A 99 11.83 1.85 -4.60
C GLY A 99 10.98 2.98 -4.02
N ILE A 100 9.88 2.66 -3.33
CA ILE A 100 9.03 3.65 -2.64
C ILE A 100 9.81 4.35 -1.51
N ARG A 101 10.62 3.61 -0.74
CA ARG A 101 11.46 4.19 0.32
C ARG A 101 12.52 5.13 -0.23
N ALA A 102 13.23 4.73 -1.28
CA ALA A 102 14.19 5.59 -1.95
C ALA A 102 13.55 6.87 -2.51
N LEU A 103 12.33 6.75 -3.04
CA LEU A 103 11.57 7.89 -3.55
C LEU A 103 11.15 8.85 -2.42
N ASP A 104 10.77 8.32 -1.25
CA ASP A 104 10.46 9.11 -0.05
C ASP A 104 11.69 9.82 0.52
N GLU A 105 12.82 9.12 0.65
CA GLU A 105 14.10 9.70 1.08
C GLU A 105 14.56 10.83 0.14
N ALA A 106 14.42 10.64 -1.18
CA ALA A 106 14.72 11.68 -2.16
C ALA A 106 13.81 12.91 -2.01
N GLU A 107 12.53 12.71 -1.69
CA GLU A 107 11.61 13.82 -1.44
C GLU A 107 11.90 14.55 -0.13
N GLN A 108 12.28 13.83 0.93
CA GLN A 108 12.72 14.43 2.19
C GLN A 108 13.95 15.33 1.98
N LEU A 109 14.96 14.84 1.27
CA LEU A 109 16.15 15.64 0.92
C LEU A 109 15.78 16.88 0.09
N ARG A 110 14.86 16.75 -0.87
CA ARG A 110 14.36 17.89 -1.64
C ARG A 110 13.65 18.92 -0.75
N ARG A 111 12.84 18.49 0.21
CA ARG A 111 12.16 19.40 1.15
C ARG A 111 13.15 20.14 2.05
N GLU A 112 14.12 19.42 2.60
CA GLU A 112 15.16 20.02 3.45
C GLU A 112 16.00 21.03 2.67
N THR A 113 16.41 20.69 1.44
CA THR A 113 17.19 21.61 0.60
C THR A 113 16.38 22.82 0.16
N GLU A 114 15.11 22.65 -0.22
CA GLU A 114 14.23 23.76 -0.61
C GLU A 114 13.94 24.70 0.56
N THR A 115 13.59 24.16 1.74
CA THR A 115 13.36 24.96 2.94
C THR A 115 14.63 25.70 3.38
N ALA A 116 15.80 25.07 3.32
CA ALA A 116 17.08 25.72 3.58
C ALA A 116 17.39 26.84 2.57
N MET A 117 17.10 26.61 1.29
CA MET A 117 17.26 27.63 0.24
C MET A 117 16.32 28.81 0.41
N ILE A 118 15.03 28.57 0.70
CA ILE A 118 14.05 29.62 0.96
C ILE A 118 14.49 30.43 2.19
N ARG A 119 14.85 29.76 3.28
CA ARG A 119 15.36 30.43 4.48
C ARG A 119 16.60 31.28 4.17
N LYS A 120 17.57 30.76 3.42
CA LYS A 120 18.77 31.54 3.05
C LYS A 120 18.43 32.77 2.20
N LYS A 121 17.55 32.62 1.21
CA LYS A 121 17.17 33.70 0.28
C LYS A 121 16.43 34.84 0.97
N TYR A 122 15.50 34.52 1.88
CA TYR A 122 14.58 35.51 2.42
C TYR A 122 14.86 35.88 3.89
N VAL A 123 15.59 35.05 4.64
CA VAL A 123 15.97 35.30 6.05
C VAL A 123 17.47 35.58 6.21
N GLY A 124 18.33 35.09 5.30
CA GLY A 124 19.79 35.18 5.41
C GLY A 124 20.46 36.42 4.80
N GLY A 125 19.73 37.22 4.01
CA GLY A 125 20.21 38.50 3.47
C GLY A 125 19.77 39.69 4.35
N LEU A 126 20.35 40.88 4.11
CA LEU A 126 20.11 42.19 4.77
C LEU A 126 18.64 42.57 5.11
N GLY A 127 17.62 41.80 4.71
CA GLY A 127 16.22 41.98 5.07
C GLY A 127 15.93 41.86 6.57
N ALA A 128 16.66 41.04 7.32
CA ALA A 128 16.49 40.96 8.77
C ALA A 128 16.97 42.22 9.51
N LEU A 129 17.98 42.91 8.98
CA LEU A 129 18.50 44.17 9.57
C LEU A 129 17.70 45.40 9.13
N GLY A 130 17.13 45.39 7.91
CA GLY A 130 16.24 46.46 7.44
C GLY A 130 14.92 46.54 8.21
N SER A 131 14.35 45.40 8.62
CA SER A 131 13.07 45.35 9.35
C SER A 131 13.17 45.83 10.80
N TRP A 132 14.35 45.75 11.43
CA TRP A 132 14.56 46.28 12.79
C TRP A 132 14.78 47.80 12.78
N ALA A 133 15.42 48.33 11.74
CA ALA A 133 15.72 49.76 11.63
C ALA A 133 14.50 50.63 11.32
N SER A 134 13.40 50.08 10.80
CA SER A 134 12.18 50.83 10.46
C SER A 134 11.13 50.88 11.57
N GLY A 135 11.44 50.44 12.80
CA GLY A 135 10.54 50.53 13.96
C GLY A 135 9.22 49.75 13.82
N GLY A 136 9.19 48.76 12.91
CA GLY A 136 8.00 47.97 12.60
C GLY A 136 7.97 46.64 13.36
N MET A 137 6.81 46.33 13.92
CA MET A 137 6.45 45.05 14.54
C MET A 137 6.85 43.87 13.63
N VAL A 138 7.37 42.81 14.26
CA VAL A 138 8.12 41.63 13.75
C VAL A 138 7.49 40.81 12.60
N SER A 139 6.43 41.23 11.92
CA SER A 139 5.70 40.32 11.01
C SER A 139 5.21 40.98 9.72
N SER A 140 6.10 41.15 8.75
CA SER A 140 5.68 41.03 7.35
C SER A 140 6.73 40.22 6.61
N LYS A 141 6.54 38.90 6.55
CA LYS A 141 7.22 38.10 5.52
C LYS A 141 6.95 38.79 4.19
N THR A 142 7.99 38.98 3.38
CA THR A 142 7.83 39.54 2.04
C THR A 142 6.82 38.68 1.28
N GLN A 143 5.87 39.29 0.56
CA GLN A 143 4.83 38.54 -0.17
C GLN A 143 5.43 37.43 -1.07
N GLU A 144 6.60 37.71 -1.67
CA GLU A 144 7.35 36.75 -2.47
C GLU A 144 7.87 35.52 -1.67
N HIS A 145 8.23 35.71 -0.40
CA HIS A 145 8.64 34.62 0.50
C HIS A 145 7.46 33.71 0.84
N GLU A 146 6.30 34.30 1.14
CA GLU A 146 5.08 33.54 1.47
C GLU A 146 4.58 32.73 0.26
N GLU A 147 4.61 33.33 -0.93
CA GLU A 147 4.26 32.64 -2.17
C GLU A 147 5.22 31.49 -2.50
N ALA A 148 6.52 31.66 -2.23
CA ALA A 148 7.51 30.60 -2.42
C ALA A 148 7.33 29.45 -1.42
N GLU A 149 7.10 29.75 -0.14
CA GLU A 149 6.79 28.74 0.88
C GLU A 149 5.46 28.02 0.61
N ALA A 150 4.43 28.72 0.14
CA ALA A 150 3.16 28.12 -0.24
C ALA A 150 3.32 27.12 -1.39
N LYS A 151 4.00 27.53 -2.48
CA LYS A 151 4.28 26.63 -3.61
C LYS A 151 5.09 25.39 -3.19
N ALA A 152 6.11 25.57 -2.36
CA ALA A 152 6.90 24.46 -1.84
C ALA A 152 6.04 23.47 -1.04
N ARG A 153 5.15 23.98 -0.19
CA ARG A 153 4.18 23.19 0.59
C ARG A 153 3.20 22.44 -0.30
N ASP A 154 2.60 23.09 -1.29
CA ASP A 154 1.64 22.47 -2.21
C ASP A 154 2.28 21.28 -2.95
N VAL A 155 3.51 21.45 -3.43
CA VAL A 155 4.26 20.37 -4.08
C VAL A 155 4.56 19.23 -3.09
N GLY A 156 4.92 19.56 -1.84
CA GLY A 156 5.12 18.58 -0.78
C GLY A 156 3.87 17.74 -0.53
N ILE A 157 2.71 18.38 -0.31
CA ILE A 157 1.42 17.70 -0.09
C ILE A 157 1.08 16.78 -1.25
N HIS A 158 1.25 17.25 -2.48
CA HIS A 158 0.99 16.44 -3.67
C HIS A 158 1.90 15.20 -3.74
N ARG A 159 3.19 15.35 -3.43
CA ARG A 159 4.14 14.22 -3.45
C ARG A 159 3.91 13.24 -2.29
N ASP A 160 3.53 13.72 -1.11
CA ASP A 160 3.10 12.86 0.01
C ASP A 160 1.88 12.03 -0.38
N SER A 161 0.90 12.67 -1.03
CA SER A 161 -0.30 11.99 -1.53
C SER A 161 0.04 10.89 -2.55
N ILE A 162 1.03 11.13 -3.42
CA ILE A 162 1.52 10.13 -4.37
C ILE A 162 2.20 8.97 -3.65
N LEU A 163 3.11 9.24 -2.71
CA LEU A 163 3.79 8.19 -1.94
C LEU A 163 2.79 7.34 -1.15
N TRP A 164 1.81 7.98 -0.51
CA TRP A 164 0.71 7.29 0.16
C TRP A 164 -0.09 6.41 -0.81
N PHE A 165 -0.44 6.94 -1.98
CA PHE A 165 -1.15 6.16 -3.01
C PHE A 165 -0.36 4.94 -3.48
N LEU A 166 0.95 5.07 -3.72
CA LEU A 166 1.82 3.95 -4.11
C LEU A 166 1.90 2.89 -3.00
N ARG A 167 2.05 3.31 -1.74
CA ARG A 167 2.06 2.40 -0.58
C ARG A 167 0.75 1.66 -0.44
N GLN A 168 -0.38 2.36 -0.60
CA GLN A 168 -1.72 1.76 -0.52
C GLN A 168 -1.91 0.71 -1.64
N ARG A 169 -1.45 1.02 -2.85
CA ARG A 169 -1.49 0.09 -3.99
C ARG A 169 -0.63 -1.15 -3.77
N LEU A 170 0.57 -0.97 -3.20
CA LEU A 170 1.46 -2.07 -2.85
C LEU A 170 0.86 -2.95 -1.73
N GLU A 171 0.26 -2.35 -0.71
CA GLU A 171 -0.44 -3.07 0.36
C GLU A 171 -1.54 -3.98 -0.20
N SER A 172 -2.36 -3.47 -1.13
CA SER A 172 -3.41 -4.28 -1.77
C SER A 172 -2.84 -5.47 -2.55
N CYS A 173 -1.64 -5.31 -3.11
CA CYS A 173 -0.92 -6.39 -3.77
C CYS A 173 -0.41 -7.44 -2.77
N CYS A 174 0.22 -6.99 -1.67
CA CYS A 174 0.67 -7.86 -0.58
C CYS A 174 -0.50 -8.67 0.00
N ARG A 175 -1.65 -8.02 0.22
CA ARG A 175 -2.87 -8.67 0.71
C ARG A 175 -3.36 -9.76 -0.25
N THR A 176 -3.34 -9.50 -1.56
CA THR A 176 -3.74 -10.50 -2.56
C THR A 176 -2.81 -11.72 -2.54
N GLN A 177 -1.49 -11.51 -2.42
CA GLN A 177 -0.53 -12.60 -2.30
C GLN A 177 -0.73 -13.41 -1.02
N GLN A 178 -0.93 -12.71 0.11
CA GLN A 178 -1.16 -13.35 1.39
C GLN A 178 -2.43 -14.21 1.38
N ASP A 179 -3.56 -13.68 0.88
CA ASP A 179 -4.81 -14.44 0.75
C ASP A 179 -4.61 -15.74 -0.06
N MET A 180 -3.79 -15.69 -1.12
CA MET A 180 -3.45 -16.86 -1.93
C MET A 180 -2.63 -17.88 -1.14
N MET A 181 -1.61 -17.41 -0.41
CA MET A 181 -0.74 -18.27 0.40
C MET A 181 -1.46 -18.89 1.61
N GLU A 182 -2.31 -18.13 2.29
CA GLU A 182 -3.16 -18.64 3.39
C GLU A 182 -4.11 -19.72 2.88
N ALA A 183 -4.76 -19.48 1.75
CA ALA A 183 -5.65 -20.48 1.13
C ALA A 183 -4.89 -21.75 0.71
N ARG A 184 -3.60 -21.64 0.32
CA ARG A 184 -2.76 -22.80 0.03
C ARG A 184 -2.37 -23.55 1.30
N LEU A 185 -1.88 -22.82 2.31
CA LEU A 185 -1.42 -23.39 3.58
C LEU A 185 -2.54 -24.13 4.30
N THR A 186 -3.73 -23.53 4.36
CA THR A 186 -4.92 -24.17 4.95
C THR A 186 -5.28 -25.48 4.25
N ARG A 187 -5.25 -25.49 2.91
CA ARG A 187 -5.52 -26.71 2.13
C ARG A 187 -4.45 -27.79 2.29
N GLU A 188 -3.18 -27.42 2.36
CA GLU A 188 -2.11 -28.39 2.63
C GLU A 188 -2.24 -28.98 4.04
N MET A 189 -2.63 -28.17 5.03
CA MET A 189 -2.93 -28.66 6.38
C MET A 189 -4.17 -29.57 6.43
N GLU A 190 -5.23 -29.25 5.69
CA GLU A 190 -6.40 -30.13 5.57
C GLU A 190 -6.06 -31.44 4.85
N LYS A 191 -5.20 -31.38 3.82
CA LYS A 191 -4.73 -32.55 3.10
C LYS A 191 -3.87 -33.44 3.98
N SER A 192 -2.92 -32.89 4.74
CA SER A 192 -2.11 -33.67 5.69
C SER A 192 -2.99 -34.31 6.76
N ARG A 193 -3.97 -33.58 7.30
CA ARG A 193 -4.94 -34.10 8.28
C ARG A 193 -5.84 -35.20 7.71
N SER A 194 -6.32 -35.05 6.48
CA SER A 194 -7.16 -36.07 5.83
C SER A 194 -6.35 -37.30 5.43
N MET A 195 -5.07 -37.15 5.05
CA MET A 195 -4.17 -38.29 4.82
C MET A 195 -3.87 -39.05 6.12
N LEU A 196 -3.65 -38.35 7.25
CA LEU A 196 -3.53 -38.97 8.57
C LEU A 196 -4.81 -39.72 8.98
N SER A 197 -5.98 -39.14 8.68
CA SER A 197 -7.27 -39.79 8.93
C SER A 197 -7.50 -41.02 8.02
N ARG A 198 -7.06 -40.97 6.77
CA ARG A 198 -7.22 -42.05 5.78
C ARG A 198 -6.20 -43.18 5.97
N ALA A 199 -5.02 -42.88 6.51
CA ALA A 199 -4.01 -43.87 6.88
C ALA A 199 -4.37 -44.68 8.14
N GLY A 200 -5.57 -44.52 8.70
CA GLY A 200 -6.06 -45.31 9.85
C GLY A 200 -5.48 -44.90 11.21
N ILE A 201 -4.44 -44.06 11.23
CA ILE A 201 -3.73 -43.65 12.47
C ILE A 201 -4.64 -42.86 13.43
N ALA A 202 -5.66 -42.16 12.93
CA ALA A 202 -6.66 -41.47 13.76
C ALA A 202 -7.93 -42.29 14.03
N GLY A 203 -8.19 -43.35 13.25
CA GLY A 203 -9.39 -44.19 13.38
C GLY A 203 -9.22 -45.34 14.38
N ASP A 204 -7.99 -45.80 14.58
CA ASP A 204 -7.69 -46.96 15.44
C ASP A 204 -7.55 -46.63 16.93
N PHE A 205 -7.58 -45.34 17.31
CA PHE A 205 -7.57 -44.92 18.72
C PHE A 205 -8.98 -44.67 19.31
N ALA A 206 -10.04 -44.71 18.48
CA ALA A 206 -11.39 -44.34 18.87
C ALA A 206 -12.36 -45.52 19.08
N GLU A 207 -11.89 -46.77 19.04
CA GLU A 207 -12.77 -47.94 19.18
C GLU A 207 -12.22 -49.01 20.13
N PHE A 208 -12.04 -48.62 21.39
CA PHE A 208 -12.15 -49.55 22.52
C PHE A 208 -13.35 -49.14 23.38
N PRO A 209 -14.59 -49.58 23.05
CA PRO A 209 -15.69 -49.41 23.98
C PRO A 209 -15.47 -50.35 25.18
N PRO A 210 -15.52 -49.86 26.45
CA PRO A 210 -15.55 -50.75 27.59
C PRO A 210 -16.88 -51.51 27.56
N SER A 211 -16.78 -52.83 27.64
CA SER A 211 -17.88 -53.77 27.65
C SER A 211 -18.93 -53.37 28.70
N ALA A 212 -20.08 -52.87 28.26
CA ALA A 212 -21.25 -52.65 29.09
C ALA A 212 -22.44 -53.41 28.47
N ARG A 213 -22.73 -54.55 29.10
CA ARG A 213 -23.97 -55.35 29.03
C ARG A 213 -25.16 -54.59 28.46
N ARG A 214 -25.72 -55.09 27.35
CA ARG A 214 -27.15 -54.91 27.04
C ARG A 214 -27.87 -56.24 27.12
N VAL A 215 -28.80 -56.29 28.06
CA VAL A 215 -29.78 -57.36 28.26
C VAL A 215 -31.01 -57.05 27.39
N SER A 216 -31.60 -58.15 26.89
CA SER A 216 -32.96 -58.36 26.36
C SER A 216 -33.38 -57.71 25.02
N GLN A 217 -33.69 -58.55 24.02
CA GLN A 217 -35.06 -58.94 23.64
C GLN A 217 -35.08 -59.98 22.48
N THR A 218 -35.55 -61.19 22.81
CA THR A 218 -36.44 -62.15 22.08
C THR A 218 -36.44 -62.33 20.53
N ALA A 219 -35.84 -63.46 20.10
CA ALA A 219 -36.33 -64.56 19.20
C ALA A 219 -36.56 -64.36 17.67
N PRO A 220 -36.55 -65.43 16.81
CA PRO A 220 -36.14 -66.83 17.04
C PRO A 220 -35.09 -67.41 16.05
N SER A 221 -34.41 -68.45 16.54
CA SER A 221 -33.63 -69.52 15.88
C SER A 221 -33.66 -69.67 14.35
N GLU A 222 -32.50 -69.53 13.73
CA GLU A 222 -32.02 -70.46 12.71
C GLU A 222 -30.74 -71.13 13.22
N LYS A 223 -30.77 -72.47 13.28
CA LYS A 223 -29.67 -73.31 13.74
C LYS A 223 -28.66 -73.44 12.60
N ILE A 224 -27.54 -72.72 12.69
CA ILE A 224 -26.34 -73.08 11.93
C ILE A 224 -25.63 -74.17 12.74
N PRO A 225 -25.36 -75.37 12.18
CA PRO A 225 -24.61 -76.40 12.88
C PRO A 225 -23.17 -75.92 13.03
N MET A 226 -22.74 -75.72 14.27
CA MET A 226 -21.32 -75.63 14.61
C MET A 226 -20.73 -77.03 14.40
N SER A 227 -20.11 -77.23 13.24
CA SER A 227 -19.14 -78.29 13.06
C SER A 227 -17.86 -77.86 13.76
N ASP A 228 -17.57 -78.58 14.83
CA ASP A 228 -16.26 -78.77 15.44
C ASP A 228 -15.27 -79.28 14.38
N ASP A 229 -14.00 -78.92 14.55
CA ASP A 229 -12.83 -79.12 13.68
C ASP A 229 -12.61 -78.15 12.50
N GLY A 230 -11.59 -77.29 12.66
CA GLY A 230 -10.97 -76.58 11.55
C GLY A 230 -10.40 -75.23 11.98
N GLN A 231 -9.19 -75.26 12.55
CA GLN A 231 -8.16 -74.23 12.45
C GLN A 231 -8.66 -72.89 11.87
N LEU A 232 -8.85 -71.86 12.72
CA LEU A 232 -8.75 -70.48 12.24
C LEU A 232 -7.43 -70.41 11.47
N PRO A 233 -7.42 -70.10 10.16
CA PRO A 233 -6.16 -69.80 9.53
C PRO A 233 -5.69 -68.53 10.21
N SER A 234 -4.68 -68.66 11.07
CA SER A 234 -3.73 -67.58 11.24
C SER A 234 -3.24 -67.29 9.83
N GLN A 235 -3.86 -66.30 9.18
CA GLN A 235 -3.28 -65.69 8.00
C GLN A 235 -2.07 -64.94 8.51
N ASP A 236 -1.02 -65.70 8.83
CA ASP A 236 0.30 -65.18 9.05
C ASP A 236 0.68 -64.50 7.73
N LEU A 237 0.81 -63.17 7.79
CA LEU A 237 1.18 -62.34 6.65
C LEU A 237 2.41 -62.96 5.98
N THR A 238 2.36 -63.14 4.66
CA THR A 238 3.54 -63.61 3.92
C THR A 238 4.70 -62.63 4.11
N GLU A 239 5.93 -63.13 4.17
CA GLU A 239 7.12 -62.30 4.41
C GLU A 239 7.24 -61.15 3.37
N GLU A 240 6.77 -61.37 2.14
CA GLU A 240 6.63 -60.35 1.10
C GLU A 240 5.59 -59.26 1.45
N GLN A 241 4.47 -59.61 2.08
CA GLN A 241 3.47 -58.63 2.55
C GLN A 241 3.99 -57.79 3.71
N ILE A 242 4.78 -58.38 4.60
CA ILE A 242 5.45 -57.67 5.70
C ILE A 242 6.46 -56.67 5.12
N GLN A 243 7.28 -57.10 4.15
CA GLN A 243 8.25 -56.22 3.49
C GLN A 243 7.57 -55.06 2.74
N MET A 244 6.49 -55.32 2.00
CA MET A 244 5.71 -54.25 1.35
C MET A 244 5.05 -53.30 2.36
N PHE A 245 4.62 -53.81 3.52
CA PHE A 245 4.06 -52.97 4.58
C PHE A 245 5.13 -52.09 5.24
N GLU A 246 6.30 -52.63 5.51
CA GLU A 246 7.45 -51.88 6.03
C GLU A 246 7.91 -50.80 5.03
N GLU A 247 8.03 -51.15 3.75
CA GLU A 247 8.37 -50.20 2.68
C GLU A 247 7.31 -49.10 2.54
N GLY A 248 6.02 -49.47 2.56
CA GLY A 248 4.91 -48.52 2.51
C GLY A 248 4.86 -47.59 3.72
N ASN A 249 5.18 -48.09 4.91
CA ASN A 249 5.21 -47.28 6.13
C ASN A 249 6.40 -46.30 6.10
N GLN A 250 7.56 -46.73 5.60
CA GLN A 250 8.71 -45.84 5.37
C GLN A 250 8.42 -44.77 4.31
N ASP A 251 7.78 -45.12 3.20
CA ASP A 251 7.39 -44.16 2.16
C ASP A 251 6.39 -43.13 2.69
N MET A 252 5.41 -43.60 3.48
CA MET A 252 4.45 -42.75 4.15
C MET A 252 5.12 -41.77 5.13
N MET A 253 6.09 -42.21 5.93
CA MET A 253 6.87 -41.32 6.82
C MET A 253 7.66 -40.27 6.03
N LYS A 254 8.36 -40.66 4.96
CA LYS A 254 9.10 -39.73 4.10
C LYS A 254 8.17 -38.68 3.48
N HIS A 255 6.99 -39.10 3.02
CA HIS A 255 5.99 -38.20 2.48
C HIS A 255 5.44 -37.24 3.55
N PHE A 256 5.24 -37.70 4.78
CA PHE A 256 4.84 -36.84 5.90
C PHE A 256 5.91 -35.81 6.25
N GLU A 257 7.17 -36.23 6.37
CA GLU A 257 8.30 -35.34 6.62
C GLU A 257 8.38 -34.25 5.53
N SER A 258 8.33 -34.65 4.26
CA SER A 258 8.32 -33.71 3.13
C SER A 258 7.11 -32.76 3.15
N SER A 259 5.94 -33.24 3.55
CA SER A 259 4.74 -32.39 3.67
C SER A 259 4.87 -31.38 4.80
N LEU A 260 5.45 -31.76 5.94
CA LEU A 260 5.70 -30.87 7.06
C LEU A 260 6.73 -29.79 6.71
N ASP A 261 7.80 -30.15 6.00
CA ASP A 261 8.80 -29.17 5.56
C ASP A 261 8.21 -28.12 4.61
N LYS A 262 7.31 -28.54 3.70
CA LYS A 262 6.58 -27.62 2.82
C LYS A 262 5.69 -26.67 3.61
N VAL A 263 4.94 -27.18 4.59
CA VAL A 263 4.08 -26.37 5.47
C VAL A 263 4.92 -25.37 6.26
N ARG A 264 6.04 -25.81 6.85
CA ARG A 264 6.94 -24.95 7.62
C ARG A 264 7.56 -23.84 6.76
N THR A 265 7.94 -24.18 5.53
CA THR A 265 8.50 -23.21 4.58
C THR A 265 7.45 -22.19 4.16
N ALA A 266 6.23 -22.64 3.87
CA ALA A 266 5.09 -21.77 3.56
C ALA A 266 4.72 -20.86 4.73
N GLU A 267 4.71 -21.38 5.96
CA GLU A 267 4.47 -20.62 7.19
C GLU A 267 5.53 -19.53 7.39
N LYS A 268 6.82 -19.87 7.26
CA LYS A 268 7.90 -18.89 7.33
C LYS A 268 7.75 -17.78 6.28
N SER A 269 7.39 -18.16 5.05
CA SER A 269 7.16 -17.20 3.97
C SER A 269 5.96 -16.30 4.25
N LEU A 270 4.88 -16.86 4.83
CA LEU A 270 3.68 -16.12 5.21
C LEU A 270 3.98 -15.11 6.33
N LEU A 271 4.74 -15.52 7.36
CA LEU A 271 5.14 -14.65 8.47
C LEU A 271 5.94 -13.45 7.99
N GLU A 272 6.88 -13.65 7.07
CA GLU A 272 7.67 -12.57 6.49
C GLU A 272 6.83 -11.58 5.67
N ILE A 273 5.84 -12.08 4.90
CA ILE A 273 4.92 -11.21 4.15
C ILE A 273 3.99 -10.46 5.11
N SER A 274 3.52 -11.13 6.16
CA SER A 274 2.70 -10.50 7.21
C SER A 274 3.47 -9.41 7.96
N GLU A 275 4.76 -9.61 8.23
CA GLU A 275 5.63 -8.58 8.78
C GLU A 275 5.73 -7.37 7.83
N LEU A 276 6.03 -7.61 6.56
CA LEU A 276 6.09 -6.55 5.54
C LEU A 276 4.76 -5.80 5.40
N GLN A 277 3.63 -6.51 5.42
CA GLN A 277 2.30 -5.93 5.36
C GLN A 277 2.01 -5.10 6.61
N SER A 278 2.30 -5.61 7.81
CA SER A 278 2.14 -4.88 9.06
C SER A 278 2.93 -3.58 9.06
N LEU A 279 4.19 -3.62 8.60
CA LEU A 279 5.00 -2.41 8.42
C LEU A 279 4.34 -1.44 7.43
N LEU A 280 3.84 -1.90 6.29
CA LEU A 280 3.16 -1.04 5.30
C LEU A 280 1.88 -0.41 5.86
N VAL A 281 1.03 -1.19 6.53
CA VAL A 281 -0.24 -0.72 7.12
C VAL A 281 0.00 0.29 8.24
N ASN A 282 0.99 0.04 9.11
CA ASN A 282 1.37 0.99 10.16
C ASN A 282 1.85 2.32 9.55
N ASN A 283 2.70 2.27 8.53
CA ASN A 283 3.16 3.47 7.83
C ASN A 283 2.01 4.21 7.14
N LEU A 284 1.05 3.49 6.54
CA LEU A 284 -0.12 4.08 5.90
C LEU A 284 -1.02 4.82 6.89
N ALA A 285 -1.24 4.25 8.08
CA ALA A 285 -2.06 4.88 9.12
C ALA A 285 -1.40 6.16 9.67
N THR A 286 -0.08 6.13 9.91
CA THR A 286 0.65 7.33 10.32
C THR A 286 0.65 8.40 9.23
N GLN A 287 0.85 8.00 7.97
CA GLN A 287 0.88 8.93 6.85
C GLN A 287 -0.49 9.50 6.49
N SER A 288 -1.58 8.74 6.62
CA SER A 288 -2.93 9.24 6.34
C SER A 288 -3.30 10.37 7.30
N ALA A 289 -3.05 10.18 8.60
CA ALA A 289 -3.30 11.22 9.61
C ALA A 289 -2.47 12.49 9.34
N HIS A 290 -1.20 12.33 8.96
CA HIS A 290 -0.34 13.46 8.63
C HIS A 290 -0.79 14.19 7.35
N ILE A 291 -1.20 13.46 6.31
CA ILE A 291 -1.70 14.05 5.06
C ILE A 291 -3.02 14.79 5.29
N GLU A 292 -3.95 14.22 6.07
CA GLU A 292 -5.20 14.87 6.44
C GLU A 292 -4.96 16.18 7.19
N GLN A 293 -3.99 16.17 8.13
CA GLN A 293 -3.58 17.38 8.83
C GLN A 293 -3.00 18.40 7.85
N LEU A 294 -2.05 18.02 6.99
CA LEU A 294 -1.44 18.92 6.00
C LEU A 294 -2.47 19.53 5.04
N VAL A 295 -3.46 18.74 4.61
CA VAL A 295 -4.54 19.20 3.74
C VAL A 295 -5.42 20.22 4.48
N SER A 296 -5.80 19.93 5.73
CA SER A 296 -6.54 20.87 6.59
C SER A 296 -5.75 22.17 6.81
N ASP A 297 -4.45 22.07 7.09
CA ASP A 297 -3.55 23.20 7.27
C ASP A 297 -3.39 24.02 5.98
N SER A 298 -3.44 23.37 4.82
CA SER A 298 -3.42 24.04 3.51
C SER A 298 -4.69 24.86 3.28
N PHE A 299 -5.86 24.32 3.63
CA PHE A 299 -7.13 25.07 3.53
C PHE A 299 -7.14 26.28 4.46
N SER A 300 -6.78 26.08 5.73
CA SER A 300 -6.74 27.18 6.71
C SER A 300 -5.69 28.23 6.35
N THR A 301 -4.52 27.82 5.88
CA THR A 301 -3.49 28.77 5.42
C THR A 301 -3.94 29.56 4.20
N THR A 302 -4.59 28.91 3.23
CA THR A 302 -5.11 29.59 2.04
C THR A 302 -6.16 30.64 2.41
N GLU A 303 -7.05 30.32 3.35
CA GLU A 303 -8.05 31.24 3.88
C GLU A 303 -7.40 32.42 4.62
N ASN A 304 -6.45 32.12 5.52
CA ASN A 304 -5.75 33.12 6.32
C ASN A 304 -4.89 34.07 5.48
N ILE A 305 -4.21 33.57 4.45
CA ILE A 305 -3.43 34.41 3.51
C ILE A 305 -4.38 35.29 2.70
N GLY A 306 -5.49 34.75 2.20
CA GLY A 306 -6.48 35.52 1.44
C GLY A 306 -7.10 36.66 2.26
N GLY A 307 -7.47 36.36 3.51
CA GLY A 307 -7.97 37.36 4.47
C GLY A 307 -6.91 38.40 4.83
N GLY A 308 -5.72 37.95 5.23
CA GLY A 308 -4.61 38.82 5.62
C GLY A 308 -4.17 39.77 4.50
N ASN A 309 -4.08 39.30 3.25
CA ASN A 309 -3.69 40.14 2.12
C ASN A 309 -4.78 41.21 1.80
N LYS A 310 -6.06 40.87 2.00
CA LYS A 310 -7.18 41.82 1.90
C LYS A 310 -7.13 42.88 2.99
N GLU A 311 -6.75 42.50 4.20
CA GLU A 311 -6.57 43.43 5.32
C GLU A 311 -5.33 44.32 5.13
N LEU A 312 -4.22 43.77 4.64
CA LEU A 312 -3.03 44.55 4.27
C LEU A 312 -3.35 45.59 3.20
N LYS A 313 -4.12 45.21 2.16
CA LYS A 313 -4.57 46.15 1.12
C LYS A 313 -5.48 47.24 1.68
N LYS A 314 -6.39 46.89 2.59
CA LYS A 314 -7.24 47.87 3.30
C LYS A 314 -6.41 48.78 4.20
N ALA A 315 -5.39 48.26 4.87
CA ALA A 315 -4.49 49.02 5.73
C ALA A 315 -3.59 49.99 4.93
N THR A 316 -3.09 49.58 3.77
CA THR A 316 -2.33 50.48 2.87
C THR A 316 -3.19 51.56 2.24
N GLN A 317 -4.48 51.29 1.99
CA GLN A 317 -5.42 52.29 1.49
C GLN A 317 -5.88 53.28 2.56
N ARG A 318 -5.71 52.96 3.84
CA ARG A 318 -6.08 53.88 4.92
C ARG A 318 -5.07 55.03 4.95
N ALA A 319 -5.51 56.22 4.58
CA ALA A 319 -4.68 57.40 4.54
C ALA A 319 -4.06 57.66 5.93
N SER A 320 -2.72 57.73 5.98
CA SER A 320 -1.99 57.82 7.24
C SER A 320 -2.35 59.11 8.00
N PRO A 321 -2.83 59.03 9.25
CA PRO A 321 -3.10 60.22 10.05
C PRO A 321 -1.83 61.07 10.26
N ALA A 322 -0.65 60.45 10.20
CA ALA A 322 0.64 61.16 10.27
C ALA A 322 0.89 62.07 9.06
N LYS A 323 0.38 61.71 7.87
CA LYS A 323 0.46 62.60 6.69
C LYS A 323 -0.43 63.82 6.89
N TYR A 324 -1.63 63.64 7.43
CA TYR A 324 -2.54 64.74 7.73
C TYR A 324 -1.98 65.69 8.79
N THR A 325 -1.39 65.17 9.87
CA THR A 325 -0.80 66.02 10.91
C THR A 325 0.43 66.77 10.42
N PHE A 326 1.25 66.17 9.53
CA PHE A 326 2.39 66.85 8.92
C PHE A 326 1.94 68.01 8.01
N PHE A 327 0.96 67.79 7.12
CA PHE A 327 0.44 68.85 6.26
C PHE A 327 -0.32 69.92 7.05
N ALA A 328 -1.04 69.55 8.12
CA ALA A 328 -1.70 70.50 9.01
C ALA A 328 -0.68 71.39 9.74
N ALA A 329 0.38 70.80 10.28
CA ALA A 329 1.46 71.54 10.95
C ALA A 329 2.22 72.45 9.97
N GLY A 330 2.55 71.94 8.78
CA GLY A 330 3.20 72.74 7.73
C GLY A 330 2.32 73.90 7.24
N GLY A 331 1.01 73.66 7.08
CA GLY A 331 0.04 74.69 6.73
C GLY A 331 -0.12 75.76 7.81
N LEU A 332 -0.15 75.36 9.08
CA LEU A 332 -0.20 76.29 10.21
C LEU A 332 1.08 77.14 10.29
N CYS A 333 2.26 76.53 10.12
CA CYS A 333 3.52 77.27 10.05
C CYS A 333 3.56 78.26 8.87
N ALA A 334 3.14 77.83 7.68
CA ALA A 334 3.08 78.73 6.52
C ALA A 334 2.09 79.88 6.72
N PHE A 335 0.94 79.60 7.34
CA PHE A 335 -0.06 80.62 7.68
C PHE A 335 0.49 81.64 8.68
N LEU A 336 1.19 81.19 9.73
CA LEU A 336 1.81 82.10 10.71
C LEU A 336 2.86 83.01 10.06
N VAL A 337 3.69 82.48 9.16
CA VAL A 337 4.70 83.28 8.44
C VAL A 337 4.04 84.32 7.54
N VAL A 338 2.96 83.97 6.83
CA VAL A 338 2.23 84.93 5.97
C VAL A 338 1.50 85.99 6.80
N TRP A 339 0.93 85.59 7.93
CA TRP A 339 0.25 86.50 8.85
C TRP A 339 1.22 87.56 9.41
N ASP A 340 2.39 87.13 9.86
CA ASP A 340 3.47 88.01 10.37
C ASP A 340 4.06 88.94 9.29
N LEU A 341 3.87 88.61 8.01
CA LEU A 341 4.36 89.41 6.87
C LEU A 341 3.34 90.48 6.42
N ILE A 342 2.06 90.29 6.72
CA ILE A 342 0.96 91.15 6.27
C ILE A 342 0.49 92.13 7.36
N PHE A 343 0.56 91.73 8.63
CA PHE A 343 0.09 92.51 9.80
C PHE A 343 1.24 92.92 10.71
#